data_AF-A0A538HJT6-F1
#
_entry.id   AF-A0A538HJT6-F1
#
_cell.length_a   1.000
_cell.length_b   1.000
_cell.length_c   1.000
_cell.angle_alpha   90.00
_cell.angle_beta   90.00
_cell.angle_gamma   90.00
#
_symmetry.space_group_name_H-M   'P 1'
#
loop_
_entity.id
_entity.type
_entity.pdbx_description
1 polymer ?
#
loop_
_entity_poly.entity_id
_entity_poly.type
_entity_poly.pdbx_seq_one_letter_code
_entity_poly.pdbx_strand_id
1 'polypeptide(L)'
;MPTVDLRATAADQRILAATRRCIARWGVAKTTLDDVAGEAGCSRATIYRLFPGGKDSLLTAFLQGEVAGLFGALRRRLEGIDDLEELVVAGITEAARQLAGHDALQFLLAHEPEVLLPRICFHHMDGVLRTISE
;
A
#
# COMPACT_ATOMS: atom_id res chain seq x y z
N MET A 1 8.08 -12.41 -12.45
CA MET A 1 7.24 -12.12 -11.27
C MET A 1 5.79 -12.09 -11.72
N PRO A 2 4.80 -12.57 -10.94
CA PRO A 2 3.42 -12.44 -11.36
C PRO A 2 3.10 -10.95 -11.42
N THR A 3 2.83 -10.48 -12.63
CA THR A 3 2.29 -9.16 -12.93
C THR A 3 1.04 -8.98 -12.08
N VAL A 4 1.07 -8.02 -11.15
CA VAL A 4 -0.13 -7.58 -10.44
C VAL A 4 -1.14 -7.19 -11.52
N ASP A 5 -2.22 -7.96 -11.63
CA ASP A 5 -3.30 -7.68 -12.58
C ASP A 5 -3.92 -6.34 -12.18
N LEU A 6 -3.65 -5.30 -12.97
CA LEU A 6 -4.14 -3.94 -12.78
C LEU A 6 -5.66 -3.82 -13.03
N ARG A 7 -6.37 -4.93 -13.28
CA ARG A 7 -7.84 -4.97 -13.33
C ARG A 7 -8.46 -5.31 -11.98
N ALA A 8 -8.07 -4.58 -10.94
CA ALA A 8 -8.81 -4.59 -9.69
C ALA A 8 -10.26 -4.14 -9.96
N THR A 9 -11.21 -5.05 -9.80
CA THR A 9 -12.64 -4.79 -9.95
C THR A 9 -13.10 -3.77 -8.91
N ALA A 10 -14.27 -3.14 -9.10
CA ALA A 10 -14.86 -2.27 -8.08
C ALA A 10 -15.09 -3.00 -6.73
N ALA A 11 -15.23 -4.33 -6.76
CA ALA A 11 -15.31 -5.15 -5.56
C ALA A 11 -13.95 -5.22 -4.82
N ASP A 12 -12.84 -5.36 -5.56
CA ASP A 12 -11.49 -5.36 -5.00
C ASP A 12 -11.19 -4.02 -4.31
N GLN A 13 -11.53 -2.91 -4.95
CA GLN A 13 -11.31 -1.57 -4.38
C GLN A 13 -12.06 -1.36 -3.06
N ARG A 14 -13.31 -1.82 -2.95
CA ARG A 14 -14.09 -1.70 -1.69
C ARG A 14 -13.48 -2.54 -0.56
N ILE A 15 -13.04 -3.75 -0.86
CA ILE A 15 -12.40 -4.64 0.13
C ILE A 15 -11.06 -4.05 0.58
N LEU A 16 -10.26 -3.51 -0.34
CA LEU A 16 -9.00 -2.85 0.01
C LEU A 16 -9.21 -1.57 0.84
N ALA A 17 -10.23 -0.78 0.51
CA ALA A 17 -10.59 0.41 1.30
C ALA A 17 -11.09 0.04 2.71
N ALA A 18 -11.88 -1.03 2.85
CA ALA A 18 -12.28 -1.56 4.14
C ALA A 18 -11.06 -2.06 4.94
N THR A 19 -10.16 -2.78 4.28
CA THR A 19 -8.90 -3.27 4.87
C THR A 19 -8.07 -2.11 5.43
N ARG A 20 -7.94 -1.01 4.68
CA ARG A 20 -7.29 0.23 5.16
C ARG A 20 -7.88 0.72 6.46
N ARG A 21 -9.22 0.80 6.55
CA ARG A 21 -9.93 1.31 7.74
C ARG A 21 -9.75 0.38 8.94
N CYS A 22 -9.83 -0.94 8.74
CA CYS A 22 -9.59 -1.91 9.81
C CYS A 22 -8.16 -1.82 10.34
N ILE A 23 -7.16 -1.78 9.43
CA ILE A 23 -5.74 -1.70 9.81
C ILE A 23 -5.42 -0.38 10.51
N ALA A 24 -5.92 0.75 10.01
CA ALA A 24 -5.74 2.04 10.65
C ALA A 24 -6.32 2.07 12.08
N ARG A 25 -7.37 1.30 12.35
CA ARG A 25 -8.04 1.26 13.66
C ARG A 25 -7.39 0.26 14.63
N TRP A 26 -6.96 -0.90 14.15
CA TRP A 26 -6.63 -2.04 15.01
C TRP A 26 -5.28 -2.71 14.73
N GLY A 27 -4.61 -2.38 13.63
CA GLY A 27 -3.42 -3.10 13.16
C GLY A 27 -3.74 -4.41 12.41
N VAL A 28 -2.72 -5.02 11.81
CA VAL A 28 -2.86 -6.29 11.11
C VAL A 28 -3.18 -7.40 12.08
N ALA A 29 -2.49 -7.46 13.23
CA ALA A 29 -2.62 -8.59 14.15
C ALA A 29 -4.08 -8.82 14.56
N LYS A 30 -4.82 -7.74 14.84
CA LYS A 30 -6.22 -7.80 15.31
C LYS A 30 -7.27 -7.79 14.19
N THR A 31 -6.90 -7.41 12.96
CA THR A 31 -7.85 -7.38 11.84
C THR A 31 -8.12 -8.79 11.30
N THR A 32 -9.37 -9.24 11.29
CA THR A 32 -9.77 -10.53 10.70
C THR A 32 -10.42 -10.36 9.33
N LEU A 33 -10.59 -11.47 8.59
CA LEU A 33 -11.34 -11.45 7.34
C LEU A 33 -12.82 -11.13 7.55
N ASP A 34 -13.37 -11.46 8.71
CA ASP A 34 -14.77 -11.19 9.04
C ASP A 34 -14.97 -9.69 9.33
N ASP A 35 -13.99 -9.05 9.99
CA ASP A 35 -13.99 -7.59 10.19
C ASP A 35 -13.98 -6.85 8.85
N VAL A 36 -13.08 -7.26 7.93
CA VAL A 36 -12.99 -6.66 6.59
C VAL A 36 -14.26 -6.91 5.79
N ALA A 37 -14.82 -8.12 5.85
CA ALA A 37 -16.06 -8.46 5.15
C ALA A 37 -17.23 -7.59 5.63
N GLY A 38 -17.36 -7.43 6.96
CA GLY A 38 -18.34 -6.55 7.57
C GLY A 38 -18.17 -5.09 7.14
N GLU A 39 -16.94 -4.58 7.21
CA GLU A 39 -16.60 -3.20 6.83
C GLU A 39 -16.75 -2.94 5.32
N ALA A 40 -16.57 -3.96 4.47
CA ALA A 40 -16.75 -3.88 3.02
C ALA A 40 -18.21 -4.11 2.56
N GLY A 41 -19.09 -4.58 3.45
CA GLY A 41 -20.45 -4.97 3.12
C GLY A 41 -20.53 -6.19 2.18
N CYS A 42 -19.62 -7.15 2.34
CA CYS A 42 -19.59 -8.37 1.52
C CYS A 42 -19.48 -9.64 2.38
N SER A 43 -19.60 -10.81 1.75
CA SER A 43 -19.42 -12.09 2.44
C SER A 43 -17.95 -12.49 2.50
N ARG A 44 -17.55 -13.25 3.53
CA ARG A 44 -16.22 -13.86 3.62
C ARG A 44 -15.86 -14.70 2.38
N ALA A 45 -16.85 -15.40 1.80
CA ALA A 45 -16.68 -16.16 0.56
C ALA A 45 -16.30 -15.27 -0.63
N THR A 46 -16.80 -14.03 -0.67
CA THR A 46 -16.41 -13.04 -1.69
C THR A 46 -14.94 -12.69 -1.56
N ILE A 47 -14.44 -12.51 -0.33
CA ILE A 47 -13.03 -12.23 -0.09
C ILE A 47 -12.16 -13.43 -0.50
N TYR A 48 -12.48 -14.66 -0.10
CA TYR A 48 -11.68 -15.83 -0.51
C TYR A 48 -11.66 -16.05 -2.04
N ARG A 49 -12.73 -15.69 -2.74
CA ARG A 49 -12.76 -15.77 -4.20
C ARG A 49 -11.80 -14.78 -4.87
N LEU A 50 -11.68 -13.56 -4.32
CA LEU A 50 -10.83 -12.49 -4.86
C LEU A 50 -9.39 -12.58 -4.33
N PHE A 51 -9.23 -13.12 -3.12
CA PHE A 51 -7.98 -13.27 -2.38
C PHE A 51 -7.86 -14.72 -1.88
N PRO A 52 -7.49 -15.67 -2.76
CA PRO A 52 -7.46 -17.11 -2.43
C PRO A 52 -6.53 -17.48 -1.28
N GLY A 53 -5.46 -16.69 -1.05
CA GLY A 53 -4.58 -16.83 0.10
C GLY A 53 -5.13 -16.22 1.40
N GLY A 54 -6.42 -15.85 1.43
CA GLY A 54 -7.09 -15.26 2.58
C GLY A 54 -6.43 -13.97 3.04
N LYS A 55 -6.26 -13.83 4.36
CA LYS A 55 -5.74 -12.63 5.01
C LYS A 55 -4.37 -12.22 4.46
N ASP A 56 -3.47 -13.17 4.24
CA ASP A 56 -2.10 -12.86 3.76
C ASP A 56 -2.10 -12.31 2.33
N SER A 57 -2.93 -12.89 1.45
CA SER A 57 -3.06 -12.38 0.08
C SER A 57 -3.75 -11.02 0.02
N LEU A 58 -4.76 -10.79 0.88
CA LEU A 58 -5.43 -9.51 1.01
C LEU A 58 -4.49 -8.43 1.53
N LEU A 59 -3.75 -8.71 2.61
CA LEU A 59 -2.74 -7.81 3.16
C LEU A 59 -1.65 -7.52 2.13
N THR A 60 -1.29 -8.51 1.33
CA THR A 60 -0.29 -8.33 0.29
C THR A 60 -0.74 -7.36 -0.78
N ALA A 61 -1.97 -7.53 -1.29
CA ALA A 61 -2.55 -6.62 -2.27
C ALA A 61 -2.76 -5.20 -1.70
N PHE A 62 -3.24 -5.11 -0.44
CA PHE A 62 -3.39 -3.83 0.27
C PHE A 62 -2.07 -3.06 0.34
N LEU A 63 -1.03 -3.68 0.91
CA LEU A 63 0.27 -3.02 1.07
C LEU A 63 0.91 -2.67 -0.28
N GLN A 64 0.74 -3.51 -1.32
CA GLN A 64 1.20 -3.17 -2.67
C GLN A 64 0.49 -1.93 -3.22
N GLY A 65 -0.83 -1.83 -3.02
CA GLY A 65 -1.62 -0.67 -3.43
C GLY A 65 -1.19 0.62 -2.72
N GLU A 66 -0.98 0.57 -1.40
CA GLU A 66 -0.55 1.75 -0.64
C GLU A 66 0.84 2.23 -1.04
N VAL A 67 1.79 1.29 -1.20
CA VAL A 67 3.16 1.61 -1.61
C VAL A 67 3.18 2.15 -3.04
N ALA A 68 2.43 1.56 -3.96
CA ALA A 68 2.31 2.07 -5.33
C ALA A 68 1.69 3.49 -5.36
N GLY A 69 0.68 3.75 -4.53
CA GLY A 69 0.06 5.08 -4.38
C GLY A 69 1.06 6.12 -3.89
N LEU A 70 1.84 5.78 -2.87
CA LEU A 70 2.92 6.61 -2.32
C LEU A 70 3.94 6.99 -3.39
N PHE A 71 4.47 6.00 -4.13
CA PHE A 71 5.43 6.24 -5.20
C PHE A 71 4.83 7.00 -6.39
N GLY A 72 3.57 6.74 -6.73
CA GLY A 72 2.87 7.49 -7.77
C GLY A 72 2.72 8.97 -7.42
N ALA A 73 2.49 9.30 -6.16
CA ALA A 73 2.44 10.68 -5.68
C ALA A 73 3.82 11.35 -5.69
N LEU A 74 4.85 10.63 -5.23
CA LEU A 74 6.24 11.06 -5.33
C LEU A 74 6.63 11.41 -6.77
N ARG A 75 6.41 10.48 -7.71
CA ARG A 75 6.74 10.69 -9.13
C ARG A 75 6.10 11.95 -9.68
N ARG A 76 4.79 12.16 -9.46
CA ARG A 76 4.08 13.36 -9.93
C ARG A 76 4.63 14.65 -9.35
N ARG A 77 5.16 14.62 -8.12
CA ARG A 77 5.71 15.82 -7.48
C ARG A 77 7.11 16.15 -8.00
N LEU A 78 7.90 15.12 -8.28
CA LEU A 78 9.30 15.23 -8.71
C LEU A 78 9.46 15.40 -10.22
N GLU A 79 8.39 15.19 -10.98
CA GLU A 79 8.38 15.39 -12.42
C GLU A 79 8.82 16.82 -12.78
N GLY A 80 9.86 16.93 -13.62
CA GLY A 80 10.41 18.20 -14.09
C GLY A 80 11.46 18.85 -13.16
N ILE A 81 11.92 18.18 -12.11
CA ILE A 81 13.06 18.63 -11.30
C ILE A 81 14.35 18.04 -11.91
N ASP A 82 15.18 18.90 -12.49
CA ASP A 82 16.44 18.51 -13.14
C ASP A 82 17.68 18.62 -12.21
N ASP A 83 17.57 19.35 -11.10
CA ASP A 83 18.64 19.49 -10.12
C ASP A 83 18.60 18.37 -9.06
N LEU A 84 19.74 17.72 -8.83
CA LEU A 84 19.81 16.56 -7.93
C LEU A 84 19.57 16.93 -6.46
N GLU A 85 20.07 18.08 -6.02
CA GLU A 85 19.89 18.53 -4.64
C GLU A 85 18.39 18.81 -4.39
N GLU A 86 17.75 19.54 -5.29
CA GLU A 86 16.31 19.81 -5.25
C GLU A 86 15.50 18.51 -5.32
N LEU A 87 15.88 17.57 -6.19
CA LEU A 87 15.21 16.28 -6.33
C LEU A 87 15.24 15.46 -5.04
N VAL A 88 16.40 15.39 -4.37
CA VAL A 88 16.55 14.64 -3.11
C VAL A 88 15.75 15.30 -1.99
N VAL A 89 15.84 16.62 -1.83
CA VAL A 89 15.12 17.36 -0.79
C VAL A 89 13.60 17.25 -1.01
N ALA A 90 13.14 17.46 -2.24
CA ALA A 90 11.73 17.34 -2.60
C ALA A 90 11.24 15.90 -2.40
N GLY A 91 12.04 14.89 -2.78
CA GLY A 91 11.69 13.48 -2.65
C GLY A 91 11.54 13.05 -1.20
N ILE A 92 12.51 13.37 -0.34
CA ILE A 92 12.44 13.03 1.09
C ILE A 92 11.27 13.75 1.76
N THR A 93 11.08 15.04 1.47
CA THR A 93 10.00 15.85 2.07
C THR A 93 8.62 15.36 1.64
N GLU A 94 8.45 15.01 0.36
CA GLU A 94 7.21 14.44 -0.17
C GLU A 94 6.93 13.07 0.45
N ALA A 95 7.92 12.19 0.52
CA ALA A 95 7.75 10.85 1.10
C ALA A 95 7.35 10.96 2.58
N ALA A 96 8.02 11.83 3.34
CA ALA A 96 7.70 12.09 4.74
C ALA A 96 6.26 12.61 4.90
N ARG A 97 5.82 13.54 4.04
CA ARG A 97 4.46 14.10 4.11
C ARG A 97 3.39 13.08 3.75
N GLN A 98 3.61 12.29 2.71
CA GLN A 98 2.66 11.26 2.29
C GLN A 98 2.52 10.17 3.35
N LEU A 99 3.63 9.71 3.92
CA LEU A 99 3.63 8.77 5.02
C LEU A 99 2.93 9.36 6.26
N ALA A 100 3.20 10.64 6.55
CA ALA A 100 2.55 11.35 7.64
C ALA A 100 1.03 11.54 7.43
N GLY A 101 0.56 11.57 6.18
CA GLY A 101 -0.88 11.67 5.87
C GLY A 101 -1.62 10.33 5.83
N HIS A 102 -0.95 9.20 6.08
CA HIS A 102 -1.51 7.88 5.81
C HIS A 102 -1.65 7.01 7.06
N ASP A 103 -2.76 7.15 7.78
CA ASP A 103 -3.02 6.53 9.09
C ASP A 103 -2.70 5.04 9.17
N ALA A 104 -3.09 4.24 8.17
CA ALA A 104 -2.78 2.81 8.17
C ALA A 104 -1.27 2.54 8.09
N LEU A 105 -0.54 3.26 7.24
CA LEU A 105 0.91 3.08 7.11
C LEU A 105 1.63 3.61 8.34
N GLN A 106 1.17 4.73 8.91
CA GLN A 106 1.66 5.23 10.19
C GLN A 106 1.48 4.20 11.30
N PHE A 107 0.28 3.60 11.41
CA PHE A 107 0.01 2.60 12.43
C PHE A 107 0.98 1.42 12.31
N LEU A 108 1.15 0.90 11.09
CA LEU A 108 2.06 -0.22 10.84
C LEU A 108 3.51 0.16 11.12
N LEU A 109 3.95 1.33 10.71
CA LEU A 109 5.32 1.77 10.99
C LEU A 109 5.59 1.88 12.50
N ALA A 110 4.61 2.37 13.26
CA ALA A 110 4.75 2.59 14.70
C ALA A 110 4.62 1.30 15.52
N HIS A 111 3.82 0.33 15.08
CA HIS A 111 3.44 -0.83 15.91
C HIS A 111 3.77 -2.20 15.31
N GLU A 112 3.88 -2.30 13.98
CA GLU A 112 4.10 -3.56 13.24
C GLU A 112 5.14 -3.36 12.10
N PRO A 113 6.33 -2.78 12.39
CA PRO A 113 7.30 -2.43 11.35
C PRO A 113 7.81 -3.64 10.56
N GLU A 114 7.81 -4.83 11.14
CA GLU A 114 8.16 -6.09 10.48
C GLU A 114 7.21 -6.45 9.32
N VAL A 115 5.99 -5.93 9.33
CA VAL A 115 5.02 -6.11 8.24
C VAL A 115 5.30 -5.11 7.09
N LEU A 116 5.65 -3.88 7.44
CA LEU A 116 5.77 -2.77 6.49
C LEU A 116 7.18 -2.63 5.90
N LEU A 117 8.21 -2.60 6.74
CA LEU A 117 9.59 -2.29 6.34
C LEU A 117 10.13 -3.19 5.23
N PRO A 118 9.89 -4.51 5.18
CA PRO A 118 10.37 -5.36 4.08
C PRO A 118 9.84 -4.94 2.69
N ARG A 119 8.76 -4.15 2.64
CA ARG A 119 8.15 -3.68 1.38
C ARG A 119 8.59 -2.29 0.97
N ILE A 120 9.01 -1.45 1.91
CA ILE A 120 9.40 -0.05 1.66
C ILE A 120 10.90 0.21 1.80
N CYS A 121 11.63 -0.63 2.52
CA CYS A 121 13.07 -0.48 2.76
C CYS A 121 13.87 -1.52 1.96
N PHE A 122 14.69 -1.03 1.04
CA PHE A 122 15.81 -1.68 0.34
C PHE A 122 15.53 -2.83 -0.65
N HIS A 123 14.52 -3.69 -0.49
CA HIS A 123 14.40 -4.87 -1.36
C HIS A 123 13.54 -4.69 -2.65
N HIS A 124 12.94 -3.52 -2.89
CA HIS A 124 12.07 -3.26 -4.06
C HIS A 124 12.27 -1.91 -4.75
N MET A 125 13.38 -1.20 -4.49
CA MET A 125 13.73 0.02 -5.25
C MET A 125 13.99 -0.24 -6.75
N ASP A 126 14.18 -1.49 -7.16
CA ASP A 126 14.32 -1.88 -8.57
C ASP A 126 13.10 -1.48 -9.42
N GLY A 127 11.89 -1.50 -8.83
CA GLY A 127 10.67 -1.06 -9.51
C GLY A 127 10.64 0.46 -9.73
N VAL A 128 11.18 1.22 -8.77
CA VAL A 128 11.29 2.68 -8.82
C VAL A 128 12.33 3.09 -9.86
N LEU A 129 13.50 2.45 -9.88
CA LEU A 129 14.54 2.69 -10.89
C LEU A 129 14.08 2.35 -12.32
N ARG A 130 13.23 1.33 -12.46
CA ARG A 130 12.66 0.96 -13.77
C ARG A 130 11.67 1.99 -14.29
N THR A 131 10.92 2.63 -13.39
CA THR A 131 9.91 3.64 -13.76
C THR A 131 10.53 5.00 -14.13
N ILE A 132 11.81 5.21 -13.82
CA ILE A 132 12.60 6.39 -14.22
C ILE A 132 13.36 6.12 -15.54
N SER A 133 13.43 4.85 -15.96
CA SER A 133 14.12 4.43 -17.20
C SER A 133 13.18 4.29 -18.41
N GLU A 134 11.92 4.74 -18.31
CA GLU A 134 10.94 4.83 -19.41
C GLU A 134 10.46 6.28 -19.56
#